data_AF-A0A218Z0T5-F1
#
_entry.id   AF-A0A218Z0T5-F1
#
_cell.length_a   1.000
_cell.length_b   1.000
_cell.length_c   1.000
_cell.angle_alpha   90.00
_cell.angle_beta   90.00
_cell.angle_gamma   90.00
#
_symmetry.space_group_name_H-M   'P 1'
#
loop_
_entity.id
_entity.type
_entity.pdbx_description
1 polymer ?
#
loop_
_entity_poly.entity_id
_entity_poly.type
_entity_poly.pdbx_seq_one_letter_code
_entity_poly.pdbx_strand_id
1 'polypeptide(L)'
;MDFFSDLSDSLATSRCEKLQAPSYLNLTLSIFILLGILVSYLPQHYRIISRGTSEGISPYFILLGTTSGTCAFANILVLPASRADVACCKTISTFECAAGLLGIAQVGVQWFCFSVILLLFLVFFPRSPALPKIDAEKQYTWRTAVTVALLCLLHGLIVIIISVALVFSRPHHLGTWANLLGVVATVLAGIQYLPQIWMTWHLGHVGSLSIPMMLIQTPGSFVWSGSLAARLGMEGWSTWGVFLVTGCLQGCLLVMGICFEVKARKERQSAATSRGGRANTETDDEGGTVVEDGSSENTPLLHGSRKSSRAPAPR
;
A
#
# COMPACT_ATOMS: atom_id res chain seq x y z
N MET A 1 20.49 -47.81 2.70
CA MET A 1 19.50 -46.73 2.86
C MET A 1 19.88 -45.79 4.00
N ASP A 2 20.69 -46.24 4.97
CA ASP A 2 21.12 -45.46 6.13
C ASP A 2 22.02 -44.26 5.82
N PHE A 3 22.94 -44.38 4.83
CA PHE A 3 23.81 -43.26 4.43
C PHE A 3 23.05 -42.02 3.94
N PHE A 4 21.94 -42.21 3.22
CA PHE A 4 21.11 -41.10 2.74
C PHE A 4 20.26 -40.49 3.87
N SER A 5 19.90 -41.29 4.87
CA SER A 5 19.21 -40.82 6.07
C SER A 5 20.13 -39.96 6.92
N ASP A 6 21.36 -40.41 7.18
CA ASP A 6 22.37 -39.66 7.93
C ASP A 6 22.77 -38.35 7.23
N LEU A 7 22.84 -38.36 5.89
CA LEU A 7 23.11 -37.14 5.12
C LEU A 7 21.95 -36.14 5.23
N SER A 8 20.70 -36.62 5.20
CA SER A 8 19.51 -35.77 5.38
C SER A 8 19.44 -35.18 6.79
N ASP A 9 19.71 -35.98 7.82
CA ASP A 9 19.70 -35.53 9.21
C ASP A 9 20.85 -34.58 9.53
N SER A 10 22.05 -34.83 9.01
CA SER A 10 23.18 -33.90 9.17
C SER A 10 22.95 -32.56 8.44
N LEU A 11 22.36 -32.57 7.25
CA LEU A 11 21.95 -31.36 6.53
C LEU A 11 20.89 -30.58 7.31
N ALA A 12 19.85 -31.25 7.82
CA ALA A 12 18.81 -30.64 8.64
C ALA A 12 19.38 -30.04 9.94
N THR A 13 20.28 -30.77 10.61
CA THR A 13 20.96 -30.31 11.83
C THR A 13 21.79 -29.07 11.55
N SER A 14 22.60 -29.05 10.48
CA SER A 14 23.40 -27.87 10.10
C SER A 14 22.54 -26.65 9.75
N ARG A 15 21.33 -26.86 9.20
CA ARG A 15 20.39 -25.78 8.92
C ARG A 15 19.87 -25.19 10.22
N CYS A 16 19.43 -26.02 11.16
CA CYS A 16 18.91 -25.54 12.45
C CYS A 16 20.02 -24.87 13.30
N GLU A 17 21.27 -25.36 13.22
CA GLU A 17 22.42 -24.75 13.88
C GLU A 17 22.70 -23.32 13.37
N LYS A 18 22.53 -23.07 12.06
CA LYS A 18 22.61 -21.71 11.50
C LYS A 18 21.53 -20.76 12.06
N LEU A 19 20.37 -21.29 12.49
CA LEU A 19 19.33 -20.48 13.14
C LEU A 19 19.65 -20.16 14.61
N GLN A 20 20.50 -20.96 15.27
CA GLN A 20 20.88 -20.77 16.69
C GLN A 20 21.85 -19.59 16.91
N ALA A 21 22.50 -19.09 15.85
CA ALA A 21 23.35 -17.91 15.91
C ALA A 21 22.74 -16.73 15.14
N PRO A 22 21.64 -16.13 15.62
CA PRO A 22 21.00 -15.02 14.92
C PRO A 22 21.95 -13.81 14.90
N SER A 23 22.22 -13.29 13.69
CA SER A 23 22.93 -12.03 13.55
C SER A 23 22.09 -10.89 14.13
N TYR A 24 22.60 -10.23 15.17
CA TYR A 24 21.94 -9.10 15.83
C TYR A 24 21.63 -7.95 14.86
N LEU A 25 22.45 -7.76 13.83
CA LEU A 25 22.19 -6.77 12.78
C LEU A 25 20.94 -7.14 11.97
N ASN A 26 20.83 -8.40 11.51
CA ASN A 26 19.66 -8.88 10.77
C ASN A 26 18.39 -8.87 11.63
N LEU A 27 18.51 -9.19 12.92
CA LEU A 27 17.41 -9.11 13.88
C LEU A 27 16.92 -7.67 14.03
N THR A 28 17.83 -6.72 14.29
CA THR A 28 17.52 -5.30 14.48
C THR A 28 16.89 -4.69 13.23
N LEU A 29 17.49 -4.95 12.06
CA LEU A 29 16.93 -4.55 10.76
C LEU A 29 15.53 -5.11 10.56
N SER A 30 15.29 -6.36 10.94
CA SER A 30 14.01 -7.00 10.70
C SER A 30 12.89 -6.50 11.63
N ILE A 31 13.22 -6.17 12.87
CA ILE A 31 12.29 -5.47 13.78
C ILE A 31 11.99 -4.08 13.24
N PHE A 32 13.01 -3.34 12.80
CA PHE A 32 12.83 -2.01 12.21
C PHE A 32 11.94 -2.05 10.95
N ILE A 33 12.16 -3.02 10.06
CA ILE A 33 11.32 -3.24 8.87
C ILE A 33 9.87 -3.54 9.29
N LEU A 34 9.67 -4.42 10.28
CA LEU A 34 8.33 -4.80 10.75
C LEU A 34 7.55 -3.59 11.28
N LEU A 35 8.20 -2.76 12.10
CA LEU A 35 7.63 -1.50 12.59
C LEU A 35 7.38 -0.51 11.45
N GLY A 36 8.33 -0.40 10.51
CA GLY A 36 8.20 0.42 9.31
C GLY A 36 6.99 0.05 8.45
N ILE A 37 6.73 -1.26 8.28
CA ILE A 37 5.52 -1.76 7.60
C ILE A 37 4.27 -1.24 8.31
N LEU A 38 4.14 -1.44 9.62
CA LEU A 38 2.97 -0.98 10.38
C LEU A 38 2.76 0.54 10.24
N VAL A 39 3.81 1.32 10.49
CA VAL A 39 3.76 2.79 10.42
C VAL A 39 3.39 3.27 9.02
N SER A 40 3.89 2.60 7.97
CA SER A 40 3.65 3.01 6.59
C SER A 40 2.20 2.89 6.13
N TYR A 41 1.42 1.99 6.75
CA TYR A 41 0.00 1.79 6.44
C TYR A 41 -0.92 2.74 7.20
N LEU A 42 -0.49 3.25 8.36
CA LEU A 42 -1.29 4.14 9.21
C LEU A 42 -1.86 5.36 8.44
N PRO A 43 -1.10 6.09 7.61
CA PRO A 43 -1.65 7.24 6.87
C PRO A 43 -2.83 6.86 5.97
N GLN A 44 -2.78 5.69 5.34
CA GLN A 44 -3.83 5.24 4.44
C GLN A 44 -5.06 4.76 5.21
N HIS A 45 -4.88 3.98 6.28
CA HIS A 45 -5.98 3.60 7.17
C HIS A 45 -6.67 4.82 7.75
N TYR A 46 -5.89 5.76 8.30
CA TYR A 46 -6.39 7.01 8.85
C TYR A 46 -7.14 7.84 7.80
N ARG A 47 -6.62 7.97 6.59
CA ARG A 47 -7.28 8.73 5.52
C ARG A 47 -8.65 8.17 5.14
N ILE A 48 -8.80 6.84 5.08
CA ILE A 48 -10.10 6.22 4.75
C ILE A 48 -11.08 6.43 5.91
N ILE A 49 -10.65 6.19 7.14
CA ILE A 49 -11.49 6.32 8.34
C ILE A 49 -11.93 7.78 8.55
N SER A 50 -10.99 8.73 8.48
CA SER A 50 -11.27 10.17 8.69
C SER A 50 -12.16 10.77 7.60
N ARG A 51 -12.05 10.33 6.35
CA ARG A 51 -12.93 10.80 5.26
C ARG A 51 -14.32 10.20 5.33
N GLY A 52 -14.50 9.05 5.97
CA GLY A 52 -15.79 8.35 6.01
C GLY A 52 -16.31 7.90 4.64
N THR A 53 -15.46 7.90 3.61
CA THR A 53 -15.80 7.49 2.25
C THR A 53 -14.57 6.94 1.53
N SER A 54 -14.76 5.92 0.69
CA SER A 54 -13.73 5.34 -0.17
C SER A 54 -13.73 5.94 -1.60
N GLU A 55 -14.37 7.09 -1.80
CA GLU A 55 -14.38 7.78 -3.09
C GLU A 55 -12.96 8.09 -3.61
N GLY A 56 -12.73 7.77 -4.88
CA GLY A 56 -11.45 7.90 -5.58
C GLY A 56 -10.50 6.71 -5.41
N ILE A 57 -10.90 5.66 -4.68
CA ILE A 57 -10.14 4.39 -4.62
C ILE A 57 -10.65 3.44 -5.70
N SER A 58 -9.74 2.99 -6.58
CA SER A 58 -10.08 2.04 -7.63
C SER A 58 -10.32 0.63 -7.06
N PRO A 59 -11.50 0.00 -7.28
CA PRO A 59 -11.76 -1.36 -6.84
C PRO A 59 -10.79 -2.38 -7.46
N TYR A 60 -10.38 -2.16 -8.71
CA TYR A 60 -9.42 -3.03 -9.39
C TYR A 60 -8.01 -2.94 -8.80
N PHE A 61 -7.63 -1.75 -8.31
CA PHE A 61 -6.36 -1.59 -7.58
C PHE A 61 -6.37 -2.40 -6.28
N ILE A 62 -7.50 -2.39 -5.56
CA ILE A 62 -7.67 -3.21 -4.35
C ILE A 62 -7.67 -4.70 -4.71
N LEU A 63 -8.39 -5.12 -5.76
CA LEU A 63 -8.40 -6.50 -6.24
C LEU A 63 -6.98 -7.00 -6.51
N LEU A 64 -6.26 -6.32 -7.40
CA LEU A 64 -4.91 -6.71 -7.83
C LEU A 64 -3.93 -6.71 -6.65
N GLY A 65 -3.99 -5.70 -5.78
CA GLY A 65 -3.14 -5.60 -4.60
C GLY A 65 -3.42 -6.72 -3.58
N THR A 66 -4.69 -7.04 -3.31
CA THR A 66 -5.04 -8.11 -2.38
C THR A 66 -4.66 -9.48 -2.95
N THR A 67 -4.92 -9.75 -4.24
CA THR A 67 -4.55 -11.03 -4.85
C THR A 67 -3.03 -11.18 -4.96
N SER A 68 -2.31 -10.12 -5.32
CA SER A 68 -0.84 -10.11 -5.35
C SER A 68 -0.26 -10.36 -3.97
N GLY A 69 -0.72 -9.63 -2.94
CA GLY A 69 -0.29 -9.81 -1.56
C GLY A 69 -0.62 -11.20 -1.01
N THR A 70 -1.75 -11.77 -1.39
CA THR A 70 -2.13 -13.14 -0.98
C THR A 70 -1.19 -14.17 -1.61
N CYS A 71 -0.84 -14.02 -2.89
CA CYS A 71 0.16 -14.86 -3.54
C CYS A 71 1.55 -14.68 -2.90
N ALA A 72 1.96 -13.46 -2.56
CA ALA A 72 3.24 -13.20 -1.91
C ALA A 72 3.31 -13.83 -0.51
N PHE A 73 2.24 -13.75 0.27
CA PHE A 73 2.18 -14.38 1.59
C PHE A 73 2.13 -15.91 1.51
N ALA A 74 1.34 -16.46 0.59
CA ALA A 74 1.32 -17.90 0.37
C ALA A 74 2.69 -18.41 -0.14
N ASN A 75 3.36 -17.65 -1.02
CA ASN A 75 4.70 -17.97 -1.53
C ASN A 75 5.70 -18.21 -0.39
N ILE A 76 5.85 -17.26 0.55
CA ILE A 76 6.81 -17.43 1.64
C ILE A 76 6.40 -18.56 2.61
N LEU A 77 5.10 -18.82 2.80
CA LEU A 77 4.64 -19.91 3.66
C LEU A 77 4.91 -21.30 3.07
N VAL A 78 4.75 -21.47 1.76
CA VAL A 78 4.96 -22.77 1.08
C VAL A 78 6.40 -22.99 0.65
N LEU A 79 7.23 -21.95 0.67
CA LEU A 79 8.64 -22.01 0.29
C LEU A 79 9.36 -23.10 1.12
N PRO A 80 10.06 -24.06 0.47
CA PRO A 80 10.75 -25.15 1.18
C PRO A 80 11.73 -24.65 2.24
N ALA A 81 12.46 -23.56 1.95
CA ALA A 81 13.38 -22.93 2.88
C ALA A 81 12.64 -22.46 4.16
N SER A 82 11.60 -21.64 4.01
CA SER A 82 10.83 -21.13 5.15
C SER A 82 10.14 -22.24 5.95
N ARG A 83 9.67 -23.30 5.29
CA ARG A 83 9.10 -24.46 6.01
C ARG A 83 10.14 -25.24 6.80
N ALA A 84 11.36 -25.37 6.28
CA ALA A 84 12.45 -25.98 7.01
C ALA A 84 12.83 -25.13 8.24
N ASP A 85 12.81 -23.80 8.13
CA ASP A 85 13.04 -22.90 9.27
C ASP A 85 11.95 -23.05 10.34
N VAL A 86 10.68 -23.16 9.93
CA VAL A 86 9.55 -23.46 10.84
C VAL A 86 9.70 -24.84 11.49
N ALA A 87 10.23 -25.84 10.78
CA ALA A 87 10.46 -27.16 11.35
C ALA A 87 11.56 -27.15 12.43
N CYS A 88 12.61 -26.35 12.25
CA CYS A 88 13.67 -26.16 13.25
C CYS A 88 13.17 -25.53 14.57
N CYS A 89 12.05 -24.79 14.55
CA CYS A 89 11.46 -24.21 15.77
C CYS A 89 11.06 -25.23 16.84
N LYS A 90 11.00 -26.53 16.51
CA LYS A 90 10.75 -27.59 17.49
C LYS A 90 11.99 -27.96 18.32
N THR A 91 13.19 -27.63 17.84
CA THR A 91 14.47 -28.08 18.41
C THR A 91 15.32 -26.94 18.96
N ILE A 92 15.03 -25.69 18.59
CA ILE A 92 15.77 -24.48 19.00
C ILE A 92 15.00 -23.67 20.06
N SER A 93 15.65 -22.68 20.66
CA SER A 93 14.99 -21.81 21.65
C SER A 93 13.93 -20.90 21.01
N THR A 94 12.98 -20.44 21.82
CA THR A 94 11.89 -19.55 21.37
C THR A 94 12.42 -18.25 20.74
N PHE A 95 13.51 -17.69 21.27
CA PHE A 95 14.09 -16.44 20.75
C PHE A 95 14.71 -16.62 19.37
N GLU A 96 15.49 -17.70 19.18
CA GLU A 96 16.10 -18.04 17.89
C GLU A 96 15.04 -18.34 16.83
N CYS A 97 14.00 -19.09 17.20
CA CYS A 97 12.85 -19.32 16.33
C CYS A 97 12.17 -18.00 15.94
N ALA A 98 11.87 -17.13 16.92
CA ALA A 98 11.26 -15.83 16.64
C ALA A 98 12.11 -15.01 15.67
N ALA A 99 13.44 -14.95 15.89
CA ALA A 99 14.36 -14.24 15.02
C ALA A 99 14.41 -14.82 13.59
N GLY A 100 14.33 -16.15 13.46
CA GLY A 100 14.28 -16.87 12.18
C GLY A 100 12.99 -16.61 11.41
N LEU A 101 11.83 -16.56 12.09
CA LEU A 101 10.52 -16.40 11.47
C LEU A 101 10.11 -14.94 11.18
N LEU A 102 10.95 -13.95 11.51
CA LEU A 102 10.65 -12.53 11.28
C LEU A 102 10.33 -12.20 9.81
N GLY A 103 10.96 -12.87 8.85
CA GLY A 103 10.64 -12.67 7.43
C GLY A 103 9.19 -13.03 7.10
N ILE A 104 8.71 -14.16 7.63
CA ILE A 104 7.31 -14.60 7.50
C ILE A 104 6.38 -13.60 8.18
N ALA A 105 6.73 -13.16 9.39
CA ALA A 105 5.96 -12.18 10.14
C ALA A 105 5.82 -10.84 9.39
N GLN A 106 6.91 -10.34 8.77
CA GLN A 106 6.87 -9.12 7.96
C GLN A 106 5.89 -9.23 6.79
N VAL A 107 5.96 -10.32 6.02
CA VAL A 107 5.07 -10.51 4.86
C VAL A 107 3.62 -10.70 5.32
N GLY A 108 3.40 -11.44 6.41
CA GLY A 108 2.08 -11.63 7.01
C GLY A 108 1.46 -10.33 7.50
N VAL A 109 2.24 -9.48 8.20
CA VAL A 109 1.77 -8.16 8.66
C VAL A 109 1.47 -7.24 7.48
N GLN A 110 2.30 -7.22 6.44
CA GLN A 110 2.02 -6.48 5.20
C GLN A 110 0.69 -6.91 4.57
N TRP A 111 0.48 -8.22 4.41
CA TRP A 111 -0.75 -8.78 3.85
C TRP A 111 -1.97 -8.44 4.71
N PHE A 112 -1.83 -8.53 6.04
CA PHE A 112 -2.90 -8.19 6.97
C PHE A 112 -3.26 -6.70 6.89
N CYS A 113 -2.27 -5.80 6.92
CA CYS A 113 -2.48 -4.35 6.80
C CYS A 113 -3.19 -3.98 5.48
N PHE A 114 -2.84 -4.62 4.37
CA PHE A 114 -3.53 -4.42 3.10
C PHE A 114 -4.95 -5.00 3.10
N SER A 115 -5.17 -6.13 3.77
CA SER A 115 -6.51 -6.71 3.95
C SER A 115 -7.42 -5.79 4.78
N VAL A 116 -6.87 -5.07 5.76
CA VAL A 116 -7.58 -4.00 6.48
C VAL A 116 -7.99 -2.88 5.52
N ILE A 117 -7.16 -2.51 4.54
CA ILE A 117 -7.55 -1.52 3.51
C ILE A 117 -8.75 -2.04 2.70
N LEU A 118 -8.76 -3.31 2.28
CA LEU A 118 -9.91 -3.91 1.58
C LEU A 118 -11.18 -3.84 2.46
N LEU A 119 -11.07 -4.17 3.74
CA LEU A 119 -12.19 -4.09 4.68
C LEU A 119 -12.71 -2.65 4.81
N LEU A 120 -11.82 -1.68 5.03
CA LEU A 120 -12.19 -0.27 5.14
C LEU A 120 -12.80 0.26 3.83
N PHE A 121 -12.25 -0.16 2.68
CA PHE A 121 -12.81 0.15 1.37
C PHE A 121 -14.26 -0.32 1.23
N LEU A 122 -14.58 -1.54 1.68
CA LEU A 122 -15.96 -2.06 1.66
C LEU A 122 -16.87 -1.37 2.68
N VAL A 123 -16.37 -1.09 3.89
CA VAL A 123 -17.17 -0.46 4.94
C VAL A 123 -17.57 0.96 4.54
N PHE A 124 -16.62 1.73 3.99
CA PHE A 124 -16.80 3.13 3.60
C PHE A 124 -17.15 3.33 2.11
N PHE A 125 -17.53 2.28 1.39
CA PHE A 125 -17.92 2.43 -0.02
C PHE A 125 -19.24 3.22 -0.13
N PRO A 126 -19.33 4.24 -1.00
CA PRO A 126 -20.55 5.03 -1.15
C PRO A 126 -21.70 4.16 -1.66
N ARG A 127 -22.78 4.05 -0.87
CA ARG A 127 -23.96 3.21 -1.18
C ARG A 127 -25.08 3.95 -1.92
N SER A 128 -24.98 5.28 -2.05
CA SER A 128 -26.00 6.12 -2.71
C SER A 128 -25.36 6.95 -3.83
N PRO A 129 -26.04 7.14 -4.98
CA PRO A 129 -25.61 8.12 -5.96
C PRO A 129 -25.73 9.50 -5.35
N ALA A 130 -24.61 10.19 -5.13
CA ALA A 130 -24.57 11.56 -4.68
C ALA A 130 -24.99 12.50 -5.82
N LEU A 131 -26.31 12.57 -6.10
CA LEU A 131 -26.94 13.43 -7.12
C LEU A 131 -26.43 13.18 -8.56
N PRO A 132 -27.21 13.52 -9.60
CA PRO A 132 -26.72 13.42 -10.97
C PRO A 132 -25.71 14.55 -11.20
N LYS A 133 -24.41 14.22 -11.21
CA LYS A 133 -23.36 15.13 -11.69
C LYS A 133 -23.21 14.97 -13.20
N ILE A 134 -23.07 16.11 -13.87
CA ILE A 134 -23.10 16.30 -15.33
C ILE A 134 -21.90 15.65 -16.04
N ASP A 135 -20.88 15.22 -15.29
CA ASP A 135 -19.70 14.56 -15.85
C ASP A 135 -19.72 13.06 -15.50
N ALA A 136 -19.90 12.24 -16.53
CA ALA A 136 -19.90 10.78 -16.48
C ALA A 136 -18.50 10.21 -16.17
N GLU A 137 -17.89 10.61 -15.06
CA GLU A 137 -16.74 9.90 -14.51
C GLU A 137 -17.22 8.50 -14.10
N LYS A 138 -16.46 7.47 -14.48
CA LYS A 138 -16.83 6.05 -14.37
C LYS A 138 -17.05 5.63 -12.91
N GLN A 139 -18.24 5.92 -12.38
CA GLN A 139 -18.55 5.69 -10.97
C GLN A 139 -18.75 4.20 -10.72
N TYR A 140 -17.91 3.63 -9.87
CA TYR A 140 -18.03 2.24 -9.46
C TYR A 140 -19.26 2.06 -8.58
N THR A 141 -19.95 0.93 -8.76
CA THR A 141 -21.16 0.61 -8.00
C THR A 141 -20.82 -0.21 -6.76
N TRP A 142 -21.70 -0.21 -5.75
CA TRP A 142 -21.59 -1.11 -4.59
C TRP A 142 -21.47 -2.58 -5.01
N ARG A 143 -22.15 -2.97 -6.09
CA ARG A 143 -22.04 -4.32 -6.67
C ARG A 143 -20.61 -4.63 -7.12
N THR A 144 -19.92 -3.67 -7.73
CA THR A 144 -18.51 -3.81 -8.12
C THR A 144 -17.62 -4.02 -6.89
N ALA A 145 -17.82 -3.24 -5.82
CA ALA A 145 -17.05 -3.38 -4.59
C ALA A 145 -17.23 -4.76 -3.94
N VAL A 146 -18.47 -5.23 -3.80
CA VAL A 146 -18.77 -6.56 -3.27
C VAL A 146 -18.21 -7.68 -4.16
N THR A 147 -18.31 -7.53 -5.48
CA THR A 147 -17.75 -8.51 -6.43
C THR A 147 -16.24 -8.62 -6.26
N VAL A 148 -15.54 -7.49 -6.14
CA VAL A 148 -14.09 -7.47 -5.88
C VAL A 148 -13.74 -8.19 -4.58
N ALA A 149 -14.48 -7.93 -3.49
CA ALA A 149 -14.24 -8.61 -2.23
C ALA A 149 -14.44 -10.12 -2.32
N LEU A 150 -15.52 -10.57 -2.97
CA LEU A 150 -15.78 -11.99 -3.19
C LEU A 150 -14.70 -12.65 -4.04
N LEU A 151 -14.21 -11.97 -5.08
CA LEU A 151 -13.10 -12.47 -5.90
C LEU A 151 -11.80 -12.59 -5.08
N CYS A 152 -11.48 -11.61 -4.23
CA CYS A 152 -10.34 -11.68 -3.33
C CYS A 152 -10.44 -12.87 -2.36
N LEU A 153 -11.62 -13.07 -1.75
CA LEU A 153 -11.88 -14.18 -0.84
C LEU A 153 -11.80 -15.53 -1.54
N LEU A 154 -12.42 -15.67 -2.70
CA LEU A 154 -12.39 -16.90 -3.51
C LEU A 154 -10.96 -17.22 -3.94
N HIS A 155 -10.20 -16.24 -4.42
CA HIS A 155 -8.80 -16.40 -4.79
C HIS A 155 -7.97 -16.88 -3.58
N GLY A 156 -8.12 -16.24 -2.42
CA GLY A 156 -7.43 -16.66 -1.20
C GLY A 156 -7.78 -18.10 -0.79
N LEU A 157 -9.06 -18.47 -0.86
CA LEU A 157 -9.50 -19.83 -0.56
C LEU A 157 -8.89 -20.87 -1.53
N ILE A 158 -8.88 -20.57 -2.83
CA ILE A 158 -8.25 -21.45 -3.83
C ILE A 158 -6.76 -21.63 -3.54
N VAL A 159 -6.04 -20.54 -3.27
CA VAL A 159 -4.62 -20.58 -2.93
C VAL A 159 -4.37 -21.43 -1.68
N ILE A 160 -5.20 -21.30 -0.65
CA ILE A 160 -5.12 -22.11 0.58
C ILE A 160 -5.36 -23.58 0.26
N ILE A 161 -6.45 -23.91 -0.44
CA ILE A 161 -6.82 -25.29 -0.77
C ILE A 161 -5.70 -25.98 -1.56
N ILE A 162 -5.17 -25.33 -2.61
CA ILE A 162 -4.08 -25.88 -3.42
C ILE A 162 -2.83 -26.06 -2.57
N SER A 163 -2.47 -25.07 -1.76
CA SER A 163 -1.29 -25.13 -0.90
C SER A 163 -1.38 -26.28 0.10
N VAL A 164 -2.50 -26.42 0.78
CA VAL A 164 -2.77 -27.50 1.75
C VAL A 164 -2.76 -28.87 1.05
N ALA A 165 -3.43 -28.99 -0.10
CA ALA A 165 -3.45 -30.23 -0.87
C ALA A 165 -2.04 -30.67 -1.30
N LEU A 166 -1.18 -29.73 -1.72
CA LEU A 166 0.21 -30.02 -2.07
C LEU A 166 1.05 -30.39 -0.86
N VAL A 167 0.84 -29.76 0.31
CA VAL A 167 1.52 -30.11 1.56
C VAL A 167 1.28 -31.57 1.94
N PHE A 168 0.05 -32.04 1.85
CA PHE A 168 -0.29 -33.41 2.25
C PHE A 168 -0.08 -34.45 1.16
N SER A 169 -0.34 -34.10 -0.10
CA SER A 169 -0.35 -35.10 -1.19
C SER A 169 0.99 -35.20 -1.90
N ARG A 170 1.66 -34.06 -2.17
CA ARG A 170 2.88 -34.01 -2.99
C ARG A 170 3.84 -32.89 -2.54
N PRO A 171 4.50 -33.04 -1.37
CA PRO A 171 5.35 -31.98 -0.80
C PRO A 171 6.55 -31.61 -1.69
N HIS A 172 6.97 -32.50 -2.58
CA HIS A 172 8.05 -32.23 -3.54
C HIS A 172 7.72 -31.09 -4.53
N HIS A 173 6.44 -30.86 -4.86
CA HIS A 173 6.03 -29.79 -5.77
C HIS A 173 5.88 -28.42 -5.11
N LEU A 174 6.07 -28.31 -3.79
CA LEU A 174 5.86 -27.05 -3.08
C LEU A 174 6.86 -25.95 -3.49
N GLY A 175 8.08 -26.32 -3.88
CA GLY A 175 9.04 -25.36 -4.44
C GLY A 175 8.54 -24.75 -5.75
N THR A 176 8.01 -25.57 -6.66
CA THR A 176 7.41 -25.10 -7.92
C THR A 176 6.18 -24.24 -7.66
N TRP A 177 5.32 -24.65 -6.73
CA TRP A 177 4.14 -23.88 -6.35
C TRP A 177 4.50 -22.52 -5.73
N ALA A 178 5.49 -22.48 -4.84
CA ALA A 178 6.02 -21.23 -4.30
C ALA A 178 6.49 -20.30 -5.43
N ASN A 179 7.32 -20.81 -6.35
CA ASN A 179 7.82 -20.01 -7.47
C ASN A 179 6.69 -19.48 -8.36
N LEU A 180 5.68 -20.30 -8.65
CA LEU A 180 4.51 -19.88 -9.41
C LEU A 180 3.76 -18.74 -8.69
N LEU A 181 3.51 -18.88 -7.39
CA LEU A 181 2.87 -17.84 -6.58
C LEU A 181 3.67 -16.53 -6.58
N GLY A 182 5.00 -16.59 -6.47
CA GLY A 182 5.85 -15.39 -6.54
C GLY A 182 5.79 -14.70 -7.90
N VAL A 183 5.82 -15.46 -8.99
CA VAL A 183 5.67 -14.92 -10.36
C VAL A 183 4.28 -14.29 -10.54
N VAL A 184 3.22 -14.99 -10.13
CA VAL A 184 1.84 -14.47 -10.19
C VAL A 184 1.71 -13.19 -9.36
N ALA A 185 2.26 -13.14 -8.14
CA ALA A 185 2.27 -11.93 -7.32
C ALA A 185 2.94 -10.75 -8.04
N THR A 186 4.09 -11.00 -8.66
CA THR A 186 4.87 -9.99 -9.40
C THR A 186 4.11 -9.49 -10.63
N VAL A 187 3.51 -10.39 -11.41
CA VAL A 187 2.70 -10.01 -12.59
C VAL A 187 1.49 -9.19 -12.19
N LEU A 188 0.76 -9.61 -11.15
CA LEU A 188 -0.40 -8.87 -10.63
C LEU A 188 0.00 -7.47 -10.14
N ALA A 189 1.14 -7.35 -9.45
CA ALA A 189 1.68 -6.05 -9.06
C ALA A 189 2.09 -5.20 -10.27
N GLY A 190 2.68 -5.80 -11.31
CA GLY A 190 2.95 -5.14 -12.58
C GLY A 190 1.68 -4.55 -13.21
N ILE A 191 0.61 -5.36 -13.30
CA ILE A 191 -0.70 -4.93 -13.82
C ILE A 191 -1.32 -3.84 -12.93
N GLN A 192 -1.05 -3.86 -11.63
CA GLN A 192 -1.53 -2.86 -10.69
C GLN A 192 -0.83 -1.49 -10.88
N TYR A 193 0.49 -1.49 -11.02
CA TYR A 193 1.29 -0.26 -11.01
C TYR A 193 1.56 0.32 -12.41
N LEU A 194 1.75 -0.49 -13.45
CA LEU A 194 2.09 0.01 -14.79
C LEU A 194 1.02 0.91 -15.42
N PRO A 195 -0.28 0.57 -15.38
CA PRO A 195 -1.32 1.47 -15.88
C PRO A 195 -1.38 2.78 -15.09
N GLN A 196 -1.13 2.73 -13.78
CA GLN A 196 -1.06 3.93 -12.94
C GLN A 196 0.14 4.81 -13.31
N ILE A 197 1.29 4.21 -13.60
CA ILE A 197 2.49 4.92 -14.08
C ILE A 197 2.17 5.64 -15.38
N TRP A 198 1.62 4.91 -16.34
CA TRP A 198 1.24 5.44 -17.65
C TRP A 198 0.23 6.58 -17.53
N MET A 199 -0.82 6.40 -16.72
CA MET A 199 -1.85 7.42 -16.50
C MET A 199 -1.27 8.67 -15.83
N THR A 200 -0.45 8.48 -14.79
CA THR A 200 0.19 9.60 -14.07
C THR A 200 1.07 10.42 -15.01
N TRP A 201 1.83 9.76 -15.88
CA TRP A 201 2.64 10.40 -16.91
C TRP A 201 1.80 11.25 -17.88
N HIS A 202 0.66 10.74 -18.34
CA HIS A 202 -0.21 11.45 -19.29
C HIS A 202 -1.02 12.58 -18.65
N LEU A 203 -1.49 12.42 -17.42
CA LEU A 203 -2.26 13.44 -16.71
C LEU A 203 -1.37 14.57 -16.15
N GLY A 204 -0.09 14.30 -15.89
CA GLY A 204 0.85 15.30 -15.37
C GLY A 204 0.63 15.69 -13.90
N HIS A 205 -0.19 14.93 -13.15
CA HIS A 205 -0.38 15.11 -11.71
C HIS A 205 -0.61 13.75 -11.01
N VAL A 206 -0.33 13.69 -9.70
CA VAL A 206 -0.64 12.52 -8.87
C VAL A 206 -2.13 12.53 -8.54
N GLY A 207 -2.83 11.43 -8.79
CA GLY A 207 -4.24 11.28 -8.45
C GLY A 207 -4.47 11.06 -6.95
N SER A 208 -5.30 10.08 -6.58
CA SER A 208 -5.65 9.79 -5.17
C SER A 208 -4.55 9.11 -4.35
N LEU A 209 -3.35 8.90 -4.89
CA LEU A 209 -2.29 8.09 -4.30
C LEU A 209 -1.58 8.82 -3.14
N SER A 210 -1.31 8.11 -2.04
CA SER A 210 -0.71 8.70 -0.83
C SER A 210 0.82 8.80 -0.97
N ILE A 211 1.32 9.98 -1.34
CA ILE A 211 2.76 10.27 -1.40
C ILE A 211 3.48 9.95 -0.07
N PRO A 212 2.94 10.29 1.13
CA PRO A 212 3.60 9.96 2.40
C PRO A 212 3.78 8.46 2.62
N MET A 213 2.77 7.66 2.28
CA MET A 213 2.85 6.20 2.39
C MET A 213 3.92 5.62 1.45
N MET A 214 4.08 6.18 0.25
CA MET A 214 5.11 5.77 -0.70
C MET A 214 6.52 6.19 -0.28
N LEU A 215 6.68 7.38 0.32
CA LEU A 215 7.99 7.86 0.80
C LEU A 215 8.61 6.92 1.83
N ILE A 216 7.79 6.27 2.65
CA ILE A 216 8.24 5.27 3.63
C ILE A 216 8.40 3.90 2.97
N GLN A 217 7.41 3.45 2.19
CA GLN A 217 7.44 2.10 1.63
C GLN A 217 8.46 1.89 0.53
N THR A 218 8.68 2.84 -0.37
CA THR A 218 9.62 2.66 -1.49
C THR A 218 11.02 2.33 -0.99
N PRO A 219 11.70 3.16 -0.17
CA PRO A 219 13.02 2.81 0.37
C PRO A 219 12.94 1.57 1.27
N GLY A 220 11.88 1.43 2.07
CA GLY A 220 11.66 0.26 2.92
C GLY A 220 11.59 -1.05 2.13
N SER A 221 11.00 -1.06 0.93
CA SER A 221 10.84 -2.25 0.09
C SER A 221 12.17 -2.79 -0.43
N PHE A 222 13.13 -1.91 -0.75
CA PHE A 222 14.48 -2.32 -1.14
C PHE A 222 15.24 -2.91 0.03
N VAL A 223 15.20 -2.25 1.19
CA VAL A 223 15.83 -2.75 2.43
C VAL A 223 15.21 -4.10 2.82
N TRP A 224 13.89 -4.22 2.70
CA TRP A 224 13.16 -5.43 3.01
C TRP A 224 13.50 -6.58 2.06
N SER A 225 13.52 -6.31 0.74
CA SER A 225 13.96 -7.28 -0.27
C SER A 225 15.39 -7.75 0.00
N GLY A 226 16.32 -6.84 0.32
CA GLY A 226 17.69 -7.20 0.66
C GLY A 226 17.78 -8.07 1.91
N SER A 227 16.99 -7.76 2.95
CA SER A 227 16.90 -8.56 4.17
C SER A 227 16.37 -9.97 3.90
N LEU A 228 15.35 -10.12 3.06
CA LEU A 228 14.81 -11.41 2.66
C LEU A 228 15.80 -12.20 1.77
N ALA A 229 16.53 -11.52 0.89
CA ALA A 229 17.59 -12.13 0.09
C ALA A 229 18.75 -12.64 0.97
N ALA A 230 19.16 -11.86 1.98
CA ALA A 230 20.18 -12.28 2.95
C ALA A 230 19.73 -13.48 3.79
N ARG A 231 18.43 -13.58 4.11
CA ARG A 231 17.85 -14.67 4.92
C ARG A 231 17.61 -15.94 4.11
N LEU A 232 16.98 -15.84 2.95
CA LEU A 232 16.52 -16.98 2.16
C LEU A 232 17.50 -17.37 1.03
N GLY A 233 18.50 -16.54 0.76
CA GLY A 233 19.43 -16.73 -0.35
C GLY A 233 18.74 -16.77 -1.71
N MET A 234 19.37 -17.47 -2.66
CA MET A 234 18.82 -17.66 -4.00
C MET A 234 17.63 -18.61 -4.03
N GLU A 235 17.46 -19.50 -3.04
CA GLU A 235 16.29 -20.38 -2.94
C GLU A 235 14.99 -19.58 -2.75
N GLY A 236 15.06 -18.41 -2.10
CA GLY A 236 13.93 -17.51 -1.88
C GLY A 236 13.73 -16.42 -2.93
N TRP A 237 14.32 -16.54 -4.13
CA TRP A 237 14.23 -15.51 -5.17
C TRP A 237 12.80 -15.10 -5.52
N SER A 238 11.87 -16.05 -5.50
CA SER A 238 10.45 -15.81 -5.77
C SER A 238 9.73 -15.07 -4.64
N THR A 239 10.34 -14.97 -3.45
CA THR A 239 9.86 -14.20 -2.31
C THR A 239 10.42 -12.79 -2.32
N TRP A 240 11.75 -12.64 -2.28
CA TRP A 240 12.36 -11.30 -2.22
C TRP A 240 12.23 -10.56 -3.55
N GLY A 241 12.22 -11.26 -4.68
CA GLY A 241 12.08 -10.68 -6.01
C GLY A 241 10.76 -9.94 -6.22
N VAL A 242 9.67 -10.40 -5.60
CA VAL A 242 8.37 -9.70 -5.63
C VAL A 242 8.54 -8.29 -5.08
N PHE A 243 9.16 -8.17 -3.90
CA PHE A 243 9.33 -6.89 -3.21
C PHE A 243 10.30 -5.95 -3.94
N LEU A 244 11.36 -6.50 -4.54
CA LEU A 244 12.28 -5.75 -5.41
C LEU A 244 11.53 -5.12 -6.59
N VAL A 245 10.77 -5.93 -7.34
CA VAL A 245 10.03 -5.44 -8.52
C VAL A 245 8.96 -4.44 -8.11
N THR A 246 8.19 -4.71 -7.05
CA THR A 246 7.20 -3.75 -6.55
C THR A 246 7.85 -2.46 -6.07
N GLY A 247 9.02 -2.53 -5.45
CA GLY A 247 9.79 -1.37 -5.01
C GLY A 247 10.23 -0.49 -6.18
N CYS A 248 10.69 -1.09 -7.28
CA CYS A 248 11.00 -0.36 -8.51
C CYS A 248 9.77 0.35 -9.08
N LEU A 249 8.64 -0.36 -9.20
CA LEU A 249 7.39 0.20 -9.72
C LEU A 249 6.87 1.36 -8.85
N GLN A 250 6.88 1.18 -7.53
CA GLN A 250 6.53 2.23 -6.58
C GLN A 250 7.52 3.40 -6.63
N GLY A 251 8.82 3.13 -6.80
CA GLY A 251 9.85 4.15 -6.97
C GLY A 251 9.62 5.04 -8.18
N CYS A 252 9.28 4.45 -9.34
CA CYS A 252 8.93 5.21 -10.54
C CYS A 252 7.74 6.15 -10.29
N LEU A 253 6.67 5.65 -9.66
CA LEU A 253 5.51 6.49 -9.30
C LEU A 253 5.86 7.61 -8.33
N LEU A 254 6.70 7.33 -7.34
CA LEU A 254 7.11 8.30 -6.32
C LEU A 254 7.92 9.44 -6.96
N VAL A 255 8.87 9.11 -7.83
CA VAL A 255 9.68 10.10 -8.55
C VAL A 255 8.80 11.00 -9.40
N MET A 256 7.93 10.43 -10.23
CA MET A 256 6.99 11.22 -11.04
C MET A 256 6.11 12.10 -10.15
N GLY A 257 5.63 11.56 -9.03
CA GLY A 257 4.75 12.31 -8.14
C GLY A 257 5.42 13.49 -7.47
N ILE A 258 6.67 13.34 -7.04
CA ILE A 258 7.47 14.45 -6.52
C ILE A 258 7.71 15.49 -7.62
N CYS A 259 8.09 15.06 -8.83
CA CYS A 259 8.34 15.98 -9.95
C CYS A 259 7.11 16.83 -10.30
N PHE A 260 5.93 16.22 -10.40
CA PHE A 260 4.70 16.95 -10.73
C PHE A 260 4.21 17.85 -9.59
N GLU A 261 4.33 17.41 -8.34
CA GLU A 261 3.99 18.24 -7.19
C GLU A 261 4.90 19.48 -7.11
N VAL A 262 6.20 19.32 -7.34
CA VAL A 262 7.17 20.44 -7.40
C VAL A 262 6.83 21.39 -8.55
N LYS A 263 6.52 20.86 -9.74
CA LYS A 263 6.12 21.68 -10.89
C LYS A 263 4.86 22.49 -10.60
N ALA A 264 3.82 21.85 -10.06
CA ALA A 264 2.56 22.50 -9.71
C ALA A 264 2.75 23.60 -8.64
N ARG A 265 3.63 23.37 -7.65
CA ARG A 265 3.98 24.39 -6.65
C ARG A 265 4.68 25.60 -7.26
N LYS A 266 5.62 25.36 -8.17
CA LYS A 266 6.32 26.44 -8.89
C LYS A 266 5.35 27.29 -9.71
N GLU A 267 4.43 26.67 -10.44
CA GLU A 267 3.40 27.36 -11.23
C GLU A 267 2.47 28.21 -10.34
N ARG A 268 2.04 27.68 -9.18
CA ARG A 268 1.24 28.43 -8.20
C ARG A 268 1.99 29.63 -7.62
N GLN A 269 3.28 29.47 -7.32
CA GLN A 269 4.13 30.57 -6.83
C GLN A 269 4.30 31.65 -7.90
N SER A 270 4.60 31.28 -9.15
CA SER A 270 4.72 32.24 -10.26
C SER A 270 3.41 33.00 -10.51
N ALA A 271 2.26 32.34 -10.41
CA ALA A 271 0.95 32.98 -10.52
C ALA A 271 0.63 33.91 -9.34
N ALA A 272 1.08 33.58 -8.13
CA ALA A 272 0.93 34.45 -6.96
C ALA A 272 1.81 35.71 -7.08
N THR A 273 3.05 35.56 -7.54
CA THR A 273 3.97 36.69 -7.77
C THR A 273 3.47 37.62 -8.88
N SER A 274 2.92 37.09 -9.98
CA SER A 274 2.39 37.92 -11.06
C SER A 274 1.11 38.68 -10.66
N ARG A 275 0.26 38.11 -9.80
CA ARG A 275 -0.88 38.83 -9.22
C ARG A 275 -0.46 39.88 -8.18
N GLY A 276 0.54 39.59 -7.35
CA GLY A 276 1.08 40.56 -6.39
C GLY A 276 1.81 41.73 -7.05
N GLY A 277 2.50 41.51 -8.17
CA GLY A 277 3.15 42.59 -8.94
C GLY A 277 2.18 43.49 -9.69
N ARG A 278 0.99 42.99 -10.06
CA ARG A 278 -0.03 43.76 -10.80
C ARG A 278 -0.90 44.65 -9.89
N ALA A 279 -0.82 44.47 -8.58
CA ALA A 279 -1.44 45.36 -7.59
C ALA A 279 -0.54 46.54 -7.20
N ASN A 280 0.75 46.53 -7.58
CA ASN A 280 1.72 47.58 -7.25
C ASN A 280 2.13 48.42 -8.48
N THR A 281 1.31 48.44 -9.54
CA THR A 281 1.59 49.27 -10.73
C THR A 281 0.29 49.82 -11.29
N GLU A 282 -0.42 50.60 -10.47
CA GLU A 282 -1.16 51.75 -11.00
C GLU A 282 -0.22 52.93 -10.83
N THR A 283 0.30 53.40 -11.96
CA THR A 283 1.02 54.66 -12.06
C THR A 283 0.02 55.79 -11.91
N ASP A 284 0.27 56.63 -10.92
CA ASP A 284 -0.38 57.90 -10.67
C ASP A 284 -0.28 58.79 -11.92
N ASP A 285 -1.40 58.98 -12.61
CA ASP A 285 -1.58 60.12 -13.53
C ASP A 285 -2.99 60.69 -13.35
N GLU A 286 -3.26 61.19 -12.14
CA GLU A 286 -4.08 62.38 -11.91
C GLU A 286 -3.96 62.75 -10.43
N GLY A 287 -3.61 64.01 -10.17
CA GLY A 287 -3.39 64.52 -8.82
C GLY A 287 -4.64 64.43 -7.94
N GLY A 288 -4.55 63.68 -6.86
CA GLY A 288 -5.54 63.66 -5.80
C GLY A 288 -5.04 62.87 -4.60
N THR A 289 -4.79 63.55 -3.49
CA THR A 289 -4.42 62.92 -2.22
C THR A 289 -5.60 62.11 -1.67
N VAL A 290 -5.49 60.77 -1.63
CA VAL A 290 -6.34 59.94 -0.79
C VAL A 290 -5.45 59.01 0.03
N VAL A 291 -5.55 59.18 1.34
CA VAL A 291 -4.82 58.47 2.40
C VAL A 291 -5.34 57.03 2.49
N GLU A 292 -4.43 56.08 2.68
CA GLU A 292 -4.72 54.67 3.00
C GLU A 292 -5.68 54.52 4.19
N ASP A 293 -6.55 53.51 4.15
CA ASP A 293 -6.76 52.69 5.34
C ASP A 293 -6.89 51.22 4.93
N GLY A 294 -5.89 50.44 5.33
CA GLY A 294 -5.91 49.00 5.20
C GLY A 294 -6.50 48.38 6.46
N SER A 295 -7.47 47.47 6.32
CA SER A 295 -7.38 46.14 6.94
C SER A 295 -8.67 45.32 6.78
N SER A 296 -8.43 44.03 6.54
CA SER A 296 -9.24 42.88 6.96
C SER A 296 -10.62 42.66 6.33
N GLU A 297 -10.69 41.68 5.43
CA GLU A 297 -11.89 40.84 5.27
C GLU A 297 -11.51 39.36 5.46
N ASN A 298 -11.41 38.97 6.73
CA ASN A 298 -11.79 37.62 7.15
C ASN A 298 -13.25 37.69 7.59
N THR A 299 -14.19 37.10 6.85
CA THR A 299 -15.46 36.67 7.48
C THR A 299 -16.05 35.44 6.78
N PRO A 300 -16.36 34.36 7.53
CA PRO A 300 -17.10 33.21 7.04
C PRO A 300 -18.62 33.46 7.08
N LEU A 301 -19.32 33.04 6.04
CA LEU A 301 -20.78 33.05 5.97
C LEU A 301 -21.36 31.96 6.89
N LEU A 302 -22.21 32.36 7.85
CA LEU A 302 -23.44 31.67 8.30
C LEU A 302 -23.97 32.28 9.60
N HIS A 303 -25.10 32.99 9.55
CA HIS A 303 -26.17 32.79 10.54
C HIS A 303 -27.52 33.30 10.01
N GLY A 304 -28.52 32.43 10.04
CA GLY A 304 -29.90 32.77 9.71
C GLY A 304 -30.60 33.53 10.83
N SER A 305 -31.60 34.33 10.47
CA SER A 305 -32.71 34.68 11.37
C SER A 305 -33.96 35.13 10.60
N ARG A 306 -35.01 34.29 10.72
CA ARG A 306 -36.45 34.58 10.80
C ARG A 306 -37.09 35.65 9.89
N LYS A 307 -37.87 35.15 8.92
CA LYS A 307 -39.07 35.82 8.37
C LYS A 307 -40.10 36.05 9.48
N SER A 308 -40.53 37.31 9.67
CA SER A 308 -41.73 37.66 10.44
C SER A 308 -42.93 37.77 9.50
N SER A 309 -43.95 36.95 9.75
CA SER A 309 -45.26 36.95 9.10
C SER A 309 -46.20 37.88 9.87
N ARG A 310 -46.83 38.84 9.19
CA ARG A 310 -48.01 39.58 9.69
C ARG A 310 -49.22 39.19 8.86
N ALA A 311 -50.20 38.57 9.50
CA ALA A 311 -51.56 38.38 9.00
C ALA A 311 -52.47 39.53 9.52
N PRO A 312 -53.52 39.93 8.78
CA PRO A 312 -54.52 40.88 9.26
C PRO A 312 -55.70 40.18 9.95
N ALA A 313 -56.29 40.85 10.96
CA ALA A 313 -57.50 40.43 11.67
C ALA A 313 -58.78 41.02 11.03
N PRO A 314 -59.95 40.37 11.15
CA PRO A 314 -61.18 40.82 10.53
C PRO A 314 -62.03 41.73 11.44
N ARG A 315 -62.86 42.57 10.82
CA ARG A 315 -64.15 43.05 11.33
C ARG A 315 -65.20 42.78 10.27
#